data_AF-A0A537UAH1-F1
#
_entry.id   AF-A0A537UAH1-F1
#
_cell.length_a   1.000
_cell.length_b   1.000
_cell.length_c   1.000
_cell.angle_alpha   90.00
_cell.angle_beta   90.00
_cell.angle_gamma   90.00
#
_symmetry.space_group_name_H-M   'P 1'
#
loop_
_entity.id
_entity.type
_entity.pdbx_description
1 polymer ?
#
loop_
_entity_poly.entity_id
_entity_poly.type
_entity_poly.pdbx_seq_one_letter_code
_entity_poly.pdbx_strand_id
1 'polypeptide(L)' 'MTLAINDTAPDFEAETTEGRIRFHDWIGDKWTVLFSHP' A
#
# COMPACT_ATOMS: atom_id res chain seq x y z
N MET A 1 14.45 -2.65 -1.59
CA MET A 1 14.48 -1.22 -1.97
C MET A 1 13.91 -0.44 -0.79
N THR A 2 14.62 0.56 -0.28
CA THR A 2 14.16 1.40 0.84
C THR A 2 13.47 2.63 0.28
N LEU A 3 12.35 3.04 0.88
CA LEU A 3 11.63 4.27 0.52
C LEU A 3 12.09 5.43 1.39
N ALA A 4 12.28 6.60 0.78
CA ALA A 4 12.51 7.86 1.46
C ALA A 4 11.21 8.69 1.57
N ILE A 5 11.25 9.75 2.37
CA ILE A 5 10.14 10.71 2.45
C ILE A 5 9.96 11.39 1.09
N ASN A 6 8.69 11.54 0.68
CA ASN A 6 8.25 12.06 -0.62
C ASN A 6 8.44 11.10 -1.81
N ASP A 7 8.93 9.88 -1.60
CA ASP A 7 8.87 8.85 -2.63
C ASP A 7 7.42 8.41 -2.86
N THR A 8 7.09 8.10 -4.11
CA THR A 8 5.82 7.44 -4.42
C THR A 8 5.86 6.01 -3.89
N ALA A 9 4.91 5.65 -3.03
CA ALA A 9 4.80 4.29 -2.53
C ALA A 9 4.56 3.30 -3.68
N PRO A 10 5.16 2.08 -3.66
CA PRO A 10 4.98 1.10 -4.72
C PRO A 10 3.51 0.73 -4.91
N ASP A 11 3.08 0.67 -6.15
CA ASP A 11 1.75 0.17 -6.50
C ASP A 11 1.79 -1.36 -6.62
N PHE A 12 1.69 -2.04 -5.48
CA PHE A 12 1.78 -3.49 -5.40
C PHE A 12 0.40 -4.16 -5.50
N GLU A 13 0.42 -5.43 -5.90
CA GLU A 13 -0.71 -6.33 -5.73
C GLU A 13 -0.43 -7.32 -4.58
N ALA A 14 -1.39 -7.51 -3.69
CA ALA A 14 -1.27 -8.43 -2.57
C ALA A 14 -2.61 -9.09 -2.22
N GLU A 15 -2.55 -10.35 -1.76
CA GLU A 15 -3.68 -11.01 -1.11
C GLU A 15 -3.83 -10.47 0.31
N THR A 16 -5.04 -10.03 0.66
CA THR A 16 -5.38 -9.53 1.99
C THR A 16 -6.53 -10.36 2.57
N THR A 17 -6.89 -10.09 3.83
CA THR A 17 -8.09 -10.69 4.45
C THR A 17 -9.40 -10.28 3.76
N GLU A 18 -9.40 -9.20 2.98
CA GLU A 18 -10.55 -8.71 2.20
C GLU A 18 -10.45 -9.09 0.72
N GLY A 19 -9.50 -9.97 0.37
CA GLY A 19 -9.22 -10.40 -1.00
C GLY A 19 -8.01 -9.69 -1.61
N ARG A 20 -7.80 -9.91 -2.91
CA ARG A 20 -6.69 -9.33 -3.66
C ARG A 20 -6.91 -7.84 -3.89
N ILE A 21 -5.91 -7.02 -3.56
CA ILE A 21 -5.93 -5.58 -3.82
C ILE A 21 -4.79 -5.17 -4.73
N ARG A 22 -4.98 -4.05 -5.42
CA ARG A 22 -3.91 -3.22 -5.99
C ARG A 22 -3.82 -1.94 -5.16
N PHE A 23 -2.64 -1.61 -4.65
CA PHE A 23 -2.49 -0.67 -3.54
C PHE A 23 -3.03 0.72 -3.86
N HIS A 24 -2.75 1.27 -5.05
CA HIS A 24 -3.21 2.62 -5.44
C HIS A 24 -4.71 2.66 -5.76
N ASP A 25 -5.27 1.58 -6.33
CA ASP A 25 -6.70 1.49 -6.60
C ASP A 25 -7.51 1.38 -5.29
N TRP A 26 -6.99 0.64 -4.31
CA TRP A 26 -7.65 0.43 -3.03
C TRP A 26 -7.69 1.70 -2.16
N ILE A 27 -6.60 2.49 -2.14
CA ILE A 27 -6.54 3.75 -1.38
C ILE A 27 -7.37 4.86 -2.04
N GLY A 28 -7.39 4.92 -3.38
CA GLY A 28 -8.02 6.02 -4.13
C GLY A 28 -7.49 7.40 -3.69
N ASP A 29 -8.39 8.38 -3.55
CA ASP A 29 -8.05 9.75 -3.15
C ASP A 29 -7.96 9.98 -1.63
N LYS A 30 -7.67 8.93 -0.85
CA LYS A 30 -7.64 8.99 0.63
C LYS A 30 -6.20 8.93 1.16
N TRP A 31 -6.02 9.32 2.42
CA TRP A 31 -4.80 9.05 3.17
C TRP A 31 -4.83 7.62 3.75
N THR A 32 -3.66 6.98 3.83
CA THR A 32 -3.49 5.63 4.39
C THR A 32 -2.23 5.55 5.26
N VAL A 33 -2.28 4.67 6.26
CA VAL A 33 -1.14 4.25 7.05
C VAL A 33 -0.98 2.74 6.88
N LEU A 34 0.19 2.31 6.37
CA LEU A 34 0.54 0.90 6.23
C LEU A 34 1.54 0.54 7.33
N PHE A 35 1.23 -0.49 8.11
CA PHE A 35 2.07 -1.00 9.19
C PHE A 35 2.19 -2.52 9.09
N SER A 36 3.30 -3.05 9.61
CA SER A 36 3.56 -4.49 9.66
C SER A 36 3.80 -4.93 11.11
N HIS A 37 3.50 -6.19 11.41
CA HIS A 37 3.86 -6.86 12.66
C HIS A 37 4.55 -8.20 12.32
N PRO A 38 5.46 -8.71 13.17
CA PRO A 38 5.96 -10.08 13.05
C PRO A 38 4.85 -11.13 13.06
#